data_AF-A0A103ZIU8-F1
#
_entry.id   AF-A0A103ZIU8-F1
#
_cell.length_a   1.000
_cell.length_b   1.000
_cell.length_c   1.000
_cell.angle_alpha   90.00
_cell.angle_beta   90.00
_cell.angle_gamma   90.00
#
_symmetry.space_group_name_H-M   'P 1'
#
loop_
_entity.id
_entity.type
_entity.pdbx_description
1 polymer ?
#
loop_
_entity_poly.entity_id
_entity_poly.type
_entity_poly.pdbx_seq_one_letter_code
_entity_poly.pdbx_strand_id
1 'polypeptide(L)'
;MCVAANDRPIPKSATLDLDLSHFSGGVALWGSVPAVYDTTRCPTDRGIHVHARRAQGDMKEIDRTYRKLRLRFATDLISDEWTEVDEVDAINYMVSGVFGFATRPVFCAHCGFAHLDRDWFAVHPHRRHQCHGCGFQFSDAVAGIGNPLSALHRAFESQKRRSVKAPRTINVNQHDYAGGIQIWGSNPAIVWTSPHPEETGIHLHCFAKSSDELPAVDDTYAKVVIDGISIDAEHVRHFMAQKAMPHLEGRVVALDCPHCQTPHFDTAELAYTPHLDHECVSCGKWFQAATRTRKTIGNPFAAVRLSLAETSPNPLRNDPLGLRPESI
;
A
#
# COMPACT_ATOMS: atom_id res chain seq x y z
N MET A 1 -10.31 24.40 -14.40
CA MET A 1 -10.22 23.30 -15.37
C MET A 1 -10.35 22.00 -14.60
N CYS A 2 -11.14 21.03 -15.06
CA CYS A 2 -11.29 19.73 -14.41
C CYS A 2 -9.94 19.00 -14.43
N VAL A 3 -9.44 18.59 -13.25
CA VAL A 3 -8.14 17.89 -13.14
C VAL A 3 -8.25 16.47 -13.68
N ALA A 4 -9.40 15.82 -13.44
CA ALA A 4 -9.66 14.45 -13.88
C ALA A 4 -9.92 14.29 -15.39
N ALA A 5 -10.15 15.38 -16.13
CA ALA A 5 -10.49 15.34 -17.56
C ALA A 5 -9.39 14.71 -18.45
N ASN A 6 -8.15 14.66 -17.95
CA ASN A 6 -6.99 14.11 -18.65
C ASN A 6 -6.57 12.72 -18.16
N ASP A 7 -7.38 12.07 -17.32
CA ASP A 7 -7.09 10.70 -16.88
C ASP A 7 -7.48 9.70 -17.97
N ARG A 8 -6.59 8.73 -18.23
CA ARG A 8 -6.86 7.68 -19.22
C ARG A 8 -7.98 6.78 -18.68
N PRO A 9 -9.04 6.51 -19.46
CA PRO A 9 -10.09 5.60 -19.04
C PRO A 9 -9.54 4.21 -18.67
N ILE A 10 -10.05 3.63 -17.59
CA ILE A 10 -9.72 2.26 -17.20
C ILE A 10 -10.51 1.30 -18.09
N PRO A 11 -9.86 0.32 -18.74
CA PRO A 11 -10.56 -0.61 -19.62
C PRO A 11 -11.49 -1.53 -18.82
N LYS A 12 -12.60 -1.96 -19.44
CA LYS A 12 -13.58 -2.86 -18.81
C LYS A 12 -12.96 -4.17 -18.33
N SER A 13 -11.96 -4.69 -19.03
CA SER A 13 -11.21 -5.91 -18.63
C SER A 13 -10.42 -5.77 -17.33
N ALA A 14 -10.17 -4.54 -16.88
CA ALA A 14 -9.52 -4.23 -15.61
C ALA A 14 -10.51 -3.75 -14.54
N THR A 15 -11.82 -3.91 -14.79
CA THR A 15 -12.90 -3.54 -13.88
C THR A 15 -13.62 -4.79 -13.38
N LEU A 16 -14.06 -4.78 -12.12
CA LEU A 16 -14.92 -5.81 -11.56
C LEU A 16 -16.16 -5.18 -10.91
N ASP A 17 -17.33 -5.72 -11.26
CA ASP A 17 -18.58 -5.46 -10.56
C ASP A 17 -18.70 -6.52 -9.46
N LEU A 18 -18.64 -6.11 -8.20
CA LEU A 18 -18.65 -6.99 -7.04
C LEU A 18 -19.85 -6.65 -6.14
N ASP A 19 -20.78 -7.59 -6.04
CA ASP A 19 -21.83 -7.56 -5.05
C ASP A 19 -21.41 -8.35 -3.82
N LEU A 20 -21.20 -7.65 -2.71
CA LEU A 20 -20.69 -8.24 -1.47
C LEU A 20 -21.71 -9.22 -0.86
N SER A 21 -23.00 -9.09 -1.16
CA SER A 21 -24.04 -10.00 -0.66
C SER A 21 -23.91 -11.43 -1.21
N HIS A 22 -23.22 -11.62 -2.33
CA HIS A 22 -22.97 -12.93 -2.93
C HIS A 22 -21.82 -13.71 -2.26
N PHE A 23 -21.06 -13.08 -1.37
CA PHE A 23 -19.80 -13.62 -0.81
C PHE A 23 -19.86 -13.70 0.72
N SER A 24 -20.75 -14.56 1.23
CA SER A 24 -20.91 -14.81 2.67
C SER A 24 -19.67 -15.43 3.34
N GLY A 25 -18.78 -16.03 2.55
CA GLY A 25 -17.50 -16.57 3.02
C GLY A 25 -16.44 -15.53 3.34
N GLY A 26 -16.70 -14.25 3.04
CA GLY A 26 -15.83 -13.13 3.33
C GLY A 26 -15.27 -12.49 2.06
N VAL A 27 -15.15 -11.17 2.12
CA VAL A 27 -14.57 -10.29 1.12
C VAL A 27 -13.46 -9.49 1.79
N ALA A 28 -12.32 -9.39 1.12
CA ALA A 28 -11.25 -8.51 1.52
C ALA A 28 -10.72 -7.71 0.33
N LEU A 29 -10.53 -6.41 0.54
CA LEU A 29 -10.08 -5.47 -0.48
C LEU A 29 -8.84 -4.72 0.04
N TRP A 30 -7.76 -4.66 -0.73
CA TRP A 30 -6.57 -3.89 -0.36
C TRP A 30 -6.14 -2.95 -1.49
N GLY A 31 -5.52 -1.84 -1.13
CA GLY A 31 -4.70 -1.09 -2.09
C GLY A 31 -3.45 -1.90 -2.40
N SER A 32 -3.32 -2.33 -3.66
CA SER A 32 -2.18 -3.08 -4.16
C SER A 32 -1.22 -2.17 -4.92
N VAL A 33 0.06 -2.33 -4.59
CA VAL A 33 1.20 -1.68 -5.23
C VAL A 33 2.22 -2.75 -5.61
N PRO A 34 3.15 -2.46 -6.54
CA PRO A 34 4.22 -3.38 -6.90
C PRO A 34 4.99 -3.84 -5.66
N ALA A 35 5.47 -5.09 -5.70
CA ALA A 35 6.27 -5.63 -4.62
C ALA A 35 7.52 -4.76 -4.40
N VAL A 36 7.86 -4.51 -3.14
CA VAL A 36 9.03 -3.67 -2.80
C VAL A 36 10.34 -4.38 -3.14
N TYR A 37 10.30 -5.70 -3.26
CA TYR A 37 11.32 -6.54 -3.83
C TYR A 37 10.63 -7.50 -4.81
N ASP A 38 11.04 -7.48 -6.07
CA ASP A 38 10.50 -8.35 -7.12
C ASP A 38 11.64 -8.80 -8.04
N THR A 39 11.85 -10.10 -8.11
CA THR A 39 12.82 -10.73 -9.04
C THR A 39 12.13 -11.69 -10.01
N THR A 40 10.81 -11.63 -10.09
CA THR A 40 9.99 -12.48 -10.95
C THR A 40 9.82 -11.88 -12.34
N ARG A 41 9.19 -12.63 -13.24
CA ARG A 41 8.68 -12.13 -14.54
C ARG A 41 7.16 -11.92 -14.53
N CYS A 42 6.53 -12.03 -13.36
CA CYS A 42 5.08 -11.89 -13.22
C CYS A 42 4.63 -10.48 -13.58
N PRO A 43 3.42 -10.29 -14.14
CA PRO A 43 2.87 -8.97 -14.36
C PRO A 43 2.90 -8.13 -13.07
N THR A 44 3.22 -6.85 -13.20
CA THR A 44 3.23 -5.93 -12.06
C THR A 44 1.84 -5.87 -11.43
N ASP A 45 1.77 -6.13 -10.13
CA ASP A 45 0.53 -5.98 -9.38
C ASP A 45 0.28 -4.52 -8.99
N ARG A 46 -0.87 -3.98 -9.39
CA ARG A 46 -1.29 -2.60 -9.09
C ARG A 46 -2.80 -2.49 -9.16
N GLY A 47 -3.41 -1.96 -8.11
CA GLY A 47 -4.82 -1.62 -8.11
C GLY A 47 -5.51 -1.91 -6.80
N ILE A 48 -6.65 -2.57 -6.89
CA ILE A 48 -7.45 -3.04 -5.77
C ILE A 48 -7.38 -4.58 -5.80
N HIS A 49 -6.64 -5.15 -4.85
CA HIS A 49 -6.54 -6.60 -4.72
C HIS A 49 -7.77 -7.14 -4.01
N VAL A 50 -8.41 -8.14 -4.60
CA VAL A 50 -9.71 -8.66 -4.16
C VAL A 50 -9.56 -10.13 -3.80
N HIS A 51 -9.90 -10.45 -2.55
CA HIS A 51 -10.24 -11.79 -2.12
C HIS A 51 -11.74 -11.91 -1.89
N ALA A 52 -12.40 -12.91 -2.47
CA ALA A 52 -13.81 -13.18 -2.21
C ALA A 52 -14.13 -14.69 -2.18
N ARG A 53 -14.96 -15.11 -1.23
CA ARG A 53 -15.41 -16.52 -1.05
C ARG A 53 -16.94 -16.60 -0.99
N ARG A 54 -17.56 -17.55 -1.70
CA ARG A 54 -19.02 -17.72 -1.68
C ARG A 54 -19.53 -18.09 -0.30
N ALA A 55 -18.94 -19.13 0.29
CA ALA A 55 -19.26 -19.59 1.63
C ALA A 55 -18.02 -19.73 2.52
N GLN A 56 -18.24 -19.83 3.82
CA GLN A 56 -17.17 -19.97 4.80
C GLN A 56 -16.41 -21.29 4.58
N GLY A 57 -15.09 -21.22 4.52
CA GLY A 57 -14.22 -22.39 4.28
C GLY A 57 -14.00 -22.73 2.81
N ASP A 58 -14.70 -22.06 1.88
CA ASP A 58 -14.44 -22.23 0.45
C ASP A 58 -13.06 -21.71 0.05
N MET A 59 -12.56 -22.26 -1.06
CA MET A 59 -11.45 -21.65 -1.79
C MET A 59 -11.85 -20.25 -2.26
N LYS A 60 -10.85 -19.37 -2.40
CA LYS A 60 -11.06 -18.03 -2.97
C LYS A 60 -11.63 -18.21 -4.39
N GLU A 61 -12.80 -17.65 -4.65
CA GLU A 61 -13.35 -17.58 -6.01
C GLU A 61 -12.72 -16.43 -6.78
N ILE A 62 -12.49 -15.32 -6.08
CA ILE A 62 -11.76 -14.17 -6.60
C ILE A 62 -10.49 -14.03 -5.79
N ASP A 63 -9.37 -14.05 -6.49
CA ASP A 63 -8.04 -13.76 -5.99
C ASP A 63 -7.26 -13.04 -7.10
N ARG A 64 -7.54 -11.74 -7.22
CA ARG A 64 -7.03 -10.94 -8.34
C ARG A 64 -7.08 -9.45 -8.04
N THR A 65 -6.17 -8.71 -8.67
CA THR A 65 -6.15 -7.27 -8.65
C THR A 65 -6.85 -6.65 -9.86
N TYR A 66 -7.64 -5.61 -9.59
CA TYR A 66 -8.39 -4.83 -10.57
C TYR A 66 -8.04 -3.35 -10.46
N ARG A 67 -8.12 -2.59 -11.55
CA ARG A 67 -7.83 -1.15 -11.52
C ARG A 67 -9.04 -0.32 -11.09
N LYS A 68 -10.24 -0.88 -11.21
CA LYS A 68 -11.50 -0.24 -10.80
C LYS A 68 -12.47 -1.29 -10.27
N LEU A 69 -13.21 -0.94 -9.22
CA LEU A 69 -14.33 -1.74 -8.73
C LEU A 69 -15.62 -0.93 -8.79
N ARG A 70 -16.72 -1.62 -9.11
CA ARG A 70 -18.07 -1.16 -8.81
C ARG A 70 -18.58 -2.08 -7.73
N LEU A 71 -18.84 -1.53 -6.55
CA LEU A 71 -19.20 -2.30 -5.36
C LEU A 71 -20.67 -2.09 -5.05
N ARG A 72 -21.39 -3.20 -4.84
CA ARG A 72 -22.73 -3.19 -4.27
C ARG A 72 -22.70 -3.77 -2.87
N PHE A 73 -23.20 -3.00 -1.91
CA PHE A 73 -23.37 -3.42 -0.53
C PHE A 73 -24.57 -2.69 0.07
N ALA A 74 -25.34 -3.40 0.89
CA ALA A 74 -26.49 -2.79 1.55
C ALA A 74 -26.03 -1.89 2.70
N THR A 75 -26.13 -0.57 2.54
CA THR A 75 -25.98 0.38 3.66
C THR A 75 -27.29 0.55 4.43
N ASP A 76 -28.42 0.27 3.79
CA ASP A 76 -29.74 0.21 4.39
C ASP A 76 -30.65 -0.81 3.63
N LEU A 77 -31.90 -0.95 4.07
CA LEU A 77 -32.86 -1.92 3.49
C LEU A 77 -33.39 -1.53 2.09
N ILE A 78 -33.04 -0.36 1.56
CA ILE A 78 -33.68 0.29 0.40
C ILE A 78 -32.65 0.68 -0.67
N SER A 79 -31.38 0.91 -0.31
CA SER A 79 -30.31 1.33 -1.21
C SER A 79 -29.83 0.19 -2.13
N ASP A 80 -29.97 0.37 -3.45
CA ASP A 80 -29.39 -0.49 -4.50
C ASP A 80 -28.27 0.25 -5.27
N GLU A 81 -27.59 1.19 -4.61
CA GLU A 81 -26.57 2.03 -5.25
C GLU A 81 -25.23 1.30 -5.39
N TRP A 82 -24.60 1.51 -6.55
CA TRP A 82 -23.24 1.04 -6.82
C TRP A 82 -22.24 2.13 -6.49
N THR A 83 -21.28 1.82 -5.61
CA THR A 83 -20.16 2.71 -5.31
C THR A 83 -19.00 2.39 -6.24
N GLU A 84 -18.47 3.38 -6.95
CA GLU A 84 -17.30 3.20 -7.81
C GLU A 84 -16.03 3.71 -7.13
N VAL A 85 -14.97 2.91 -7.22
CA VAL A 85 -13.65 3.23 -6.65
C VAL A 85 -12.55 2.71 -7.56
N ASP A 86 -11.42 3.39 -7.60
CA ASP A 86 -10.29 3.03 -8.46
C ASP A 86 -8.98 2.76 -7.72
N GLU A 87 -7.97 2.35 -8.48
CA GLU A 87 -6.62 2.06 -7.99
C GLU A 87 -5.98 3.23 -7.24
N VAL A 88 -6.24 4.48 -7.63
CA VAL A 88 -5.63 5.66 -7.02
C VAL A 88 -6.26 5.92 -5.66
N ASP A 89 -7.58 5.71 -5.54
CA ASP A 89 -8.27 5.74 -4.25
C ASP A 89 -7.64 4.74 -3.28
N ALA A 90 -7.48 3.48 -3.73
CA ALA A 90 -7.02 2.38 -2.90
C ALA A 90 -5.55 2.47 -2.50
N ILE A 91 -4.68 2.91 -3.41
CA ILE A 91 -3.27 3.13 -3.12
C ILE A 91 -3.10 4.24 -2.08
N ASN A 92 -3.81 5.37 -2.20
CA ASN A 92 -3.69 6.46 -1.23
C ASN A 92 -4.37 6.14 0.10
N TYR A 93 -5.40 5.28 0.11
CA TYR A 93 -5.95 4.72 1.34
C TYR A 93 -4.90 3.88 2.07
N MET A 94 -4.18 3.02 1.33
CA MET A 94 -3.07 2.23 1.86
C MET A 94 -1.98 3.14 2.45
N VAL A 95 -1.55 4.17 1.71
CA VAL A 95 -0.51 5.11 2.17
C VAL A 95 -0.92 5.76 3.49
N SER A 96 -2.14 6.32 3.55
CA SER A 96 -2.67 6.94 4.78
C SER A 96 -2.65 5.95 5.95
N GLY A 97 -3.15 4.74 5.73
CA GLY A 97 -3.23 3.70 6.78
C GLY A 97 -1.87 3.11 7.19
N VAL A 98 -0.87 3.11 6.32
CA VAL A 98 0.51 2.70 6.67
C VAL A 98 1.10 3.68 7.68
N PHE A 99 0.94 4.99 7.47
CA PHE A 99 1.47 6.02 8.36
C PHE A 99 0.54 6.38 9.53
N GLY A 100 -0.52 5.60 9.75
CA GLY A 100 -1.40 5.75 10.91
C GLY A 100 -2.44 6.87 10.79
N PHE A 101 -2.70 7.36 9.59
CA PHE A 101 -3.74 8.37 9.34
C PHE A 101 -5.09 7.74 9.08
N ALA A 102 -6.10 8.24 9.80
CA ALA A 102 -7.50 7.99 9.46
C ALA A 102 -7.92 8.86 8.28
N THR A 103 -8.63 8.25 7.32
CA THR A 103 -9.23 8.94 6.19
C THR A 103 -10.70 9.25 6.47
N ARG A 104 -11.27 10.23 5.76
CA ARG A 104 -12.67 10.62 5.89
C ARG A 104 -13.33 10.86 4.53
N PRO A 105 -14.65 10.69 4.43
CA PRO A 105 -15.37 11.13 3.25
C PRO A 105 -15.34 12.65 3.18
N VAL A 106 -14.93 13.18 2.04
CA VAL A 106 -14.93 14.61 1.73
C VAL A 106 -15.60 14.75 0.37
N PHE A 107 -16.51 15.71 0.25
CA PHE A 107 -17.24 15.98 -1.00
C PHE A 107 -17.10 17.44 -1.37
N CYS A 108 -16.97 17.70 -2.67
CA CYS A 108 -16.92 19.06 -3.16
C CYS A 108 -18.25 19.78 -2.87
N ALA A 109 -18.18 20.89 -2.13
CA ALA A 109 -19.36 21.71 -1.82
C ALA A 109 -20.06 22.31 -3.07
N HIS A 110 -19.38 22.32 -4.23
CA HIS A 110 -19.92 22.85 -5.48
C HIS A 110 -20.58 21.79 -6.36
N CYS A 111 -19.90 20.65 -6.61
CA CYS A 111 -20.39 19.64 -7.56
C CYS A 111 -20.66 18.25 -6.95
N GLY A 112 -20.48 18.08 -5.63
CA GLY A 112 -20.70 16.81 -4.94
C GLY A 112 -19.67 15.71 -5.22
N PHE A 113 -18.67 15.96 -6.08
CA PHE A 113 -17.64 14.97 -6.42
C PHE A 113 -16.87 14.54 -5.16
N ALA A 114 -16.68 13.22 -5.00
CA ALA A 114 -15.93 12.63 -3.89
C ALA A 114 -14.45 13.03 -4.01
N HIS A 115 -13.90 13.60 -2.95
CA HIS A 115 -12.54 14.11 -2.93
C HIS A 115 -11.55 13.04 -2.49
N LEU A 116 -10.40 13.01 -3.15
CA LEU A 116 -9.26 12.18 -2.81
C LEU A 116 -8.04 13.09 -2.61
N ASP A 117 -7.46 13.02 -1.43
CA ASP A 117 -6.14 13.55 -1.14
C ASP A 117 -5.08 12.52 -1.53
N ARG A 118 -4.15 12.90 -2.40
CA ARG A 118 -3.14 12.00 -2.97
C ARG A 118 -1.75 12.45 -2.54
N ASP A 119 -0.79 11.54 -2.64
CA ASP A 119 0.64 11.87 -2.56
C ASP A 119 0.99 12.62 -1.25
N TRP A 120 1.43 13.88 -1.32
CA TRP A 120 1.71 14.72 -0.13
C TRP A 120 0.48 14.85 0.77
N PHE A 121 -0.70 15.06 0.19
CA PHE A 121 -1.93 15.30 0.94
C PHE A 121 -2.49 14.02 1.60
N ALA A 122 -2.06 12.83 1.15
CA ALA A 122 -2.44 11.54 1.76
C ALA A 122 -1.83 11.33 3.16
N VAL A 123 -0.89 12.17 3.59
CA VAL A 123 -0.24 12.08 4.92
C VAL A 123 -0.16 13.44 5.64
N HIS A 124 -0.82 14.48 5.10
CA HIS A 124 -0.84 15.81 5.69
C HIS A 124 -2.28 16.30 5.84
N PRO A 125 -2.91 16.10 7.01
CA PRO A 125 -4.25 16.58 7.28
C PRO A 125 -4.39 18.09 7.06
N HIS A 126 -5.40 18.49 6.31
CA HIS A 126 -5.61 19.90 5.96
C HIS A 126 -7.09 20.21 5.79
N ARG A 127 -7.42 21.50 5.63
CA ARG A 127 -8.80 21.98 5.51
C ARG A 127 -9.16 22.46 4.12
N ARG A 128 -8.18 22.86 3.30
CA ARG A 128 -8.39 23.50 1.99
C ARG A 128 -8.16 22.49 0.88
N HIS A 129 -9.19 22.19 0.12
CA HIS A 129 -9.14 21.18 -0.93
C HIS A 129 -9.37 21.83 -2.29
N GLN A 130 -8.79 21.25 -3.33
CA GLN A 130 -9.13 21.54 -4.71
C GLN A 130 -9.87 20.35 -5.31
N CYS A 131 -11.12 20.56 -5.74
CA CYS A 131 -11.94 19.49 -6.28
C CYS A 131 -11.36 18.96 -7.60
N HIS A 132 -11.08 17.66 -7.67
CA HIS A 132 -10.61 17.00 -8.89
C HIS A 132 -11.64 17.02 -10.03
N GLY A 133 -12.94 16.94 -9.70
CA GLY A 133 -14.04 16.90 -10.68
C GLY A 133 -14.35 18.24 -11.34
N CYS A 134 -14.30 19.36 -10.62
CA CYS A 134 -14.65 20.68 -11.19
C CYS A 134 -13.56 21.76 -11.06
N GLY A 135 -12.50 21.51 -10.29
CA GLY A 135 -11.41 22.45 -10.02
C GLY A 135 -11.73 23.51 -8.95
N PHE A 136 -12.94 23.50 -8.38
CA PHE A 136 -13.37 24.44 -7.34
C PHE A 136 -12.57 24.23 -6.04
N GLN A 137 -12.06 25.31 -5.46
CA GLN A 137 -11.42 25.28 -4.15
C GLN A 137 -12.48 25.43 -3.06
N PHE A 138 -12.45 24.53 -2.09
CA PHE A 138 -13.39 24.54 -0.96
C PHE A 138 -12.66 24.27 0.35
N SER A 139 -13.35 24.40 1.47
CA SER A 139 -12.78 24.08 2.77
C SER A 139 -13.72 23.25 3.62
N ASP A 140 -13.16 22.29 4.35
CA ASP A 140 -13.88 21.51 5.36
C ASP A 140 -13.82 22.21 6.74
N ALA A 141 -14.78 21.87 7.60
CA ALA A 141 -14.89 22.39 8.95
C ALA A 141 -13.71 21.96 9.83
N VAL A 142 -13.17 20.76 9.59
CA VAL A 142 -12.09 20.13 10.38
C VAL A 142 -10.99 19.66 9.44
N ALA A 143 -9.73 19.72 9.89
CA ALA A 143 -8.62 19.16 9.13
C ALA A 143 -8.75 17.64 9.00
N GLY A 144 -8.43 17.09 7.84
CA GLY A 144 -8.42 15.65 7.62
C GLY A 144 -7.82 15.27 6.29
N ILE A 145 -7.85 13.97 5.99
CA ILE A 145 -7.41 13.38 4.73
C ILE A 145 -8.63 12.77 4.05
N GLY A 146 -9.05 13.35 2.93
CA GLY A 146 -10.15 12.92 2.10
C GLY A 146 -9.79 11.65 1.32
N ASN A 147 -10.62 10.62 1.40
CA ASN A 147 -10.53 9.46 0.52
C ASN A 147 -11.93 8.87 0.27
N PRO A 148 -12.34 8.59 -0.98
CA PRO A 148 -13.65 8.02 -1.27
C PRO A 148 -13.92 6.67 -0.58
N LEU A 149 -12.88 5.87 -0.36
CA LEU A 149 -12.97 4.57 0.31
C LEU A 149 -13.26 4.68 1.82
N SER A 150 -13.18 5.87 2.40
CA SER A 150 -13.47 6.07 3.83
C SER A 150 -14.92 5.73 4.16
N ALA A 151 -15.87 6.04 3.26
CA ALA A 151 -17.27 5.70 3.44
C ALA A 151 -17.48 4.19 3.43
N LEU A 152 -16.82 3.50 2.49
CA LEU A 152 -16.81 2.05 2.38
C LEU A 152 -16.23 1.41 3.65
N HIS A 153 -15.05 1.85 4.09
CA HIS A 153 -14.43 1.32 5.31
C HIS A 153 -15.36 1.47 6.51
N ARG A 154 -15.95 2.66 6.72
CA ARG A 154 -16.85 2.92 7.86
C ARG A 154 -18.11 2.05 7.84
N ALA A 155 -18.62 1.68 6.66
CA ALA A 155 -19.76 0.78 6.56
C ALA A 155 -19.44 -0.63 7.11
N PHE A 156 -18.19 -1.05 7.04
CA PHE A 156 -17.72 -2.36 7.50
C PHE A 156 -16.95 -2.32 8.84
N GLU A 157 -16.57 -1.14 9.33
CA GLU A 157 -15.79 -0.92 10.56
C GLU A 157 -16.52 -1.37 11.84
N SER A 158 -17.85 -1.48 11.81
CA SER A 158 -18.65 -1.99 12.94
C SER A 158 -18.36 -3.46 13.29
N GLN A 159 -17.76 -4.21 12.36
CA GLN A 159 -17.20 -5.52 12.63
C GLN A 159 -15.87 -5.31 13.36
N LYS A 160 -15.74 -5.79 14.61
CA LYS A 160 -14.51 -5.67 15.43
C LYS A 160 -13.33 -6.28 14.70
N ARG A 161 -12.68 -5.48 13.86
CA ARG A 161 -11.55 -5.89 13.06
C ARG A 161 -10.39 -6.18 13.99
N ARG A 162 -9.98 -7.43 14.03
CA ARG A 162 -8.81 -7.86 14.78
C ARG A 162 -7.70 -8.05 13.78
N SER A 163 -6.64 -7.27 13.95
CA SER A 163 -5.38 -7.59 13.31
C SER A 163 -4.55 -8.42 14.29
N VAL A 164 -3.94 -9.50 13.81
CA VAL A 164 -3.01 -10.32 14.56
C VAL A 164 -1.69 -10.41 13.82
N LYS A 165 -0.57 -10.47 14.55
CA LYS A 165 0.71 -10.77 13.92
C LYS A 165 0.66 -12.21 13.40
N ALA A 166 1.08 -12.44 12.16
CA ALA A 166 1.11 -13.79 11.60
C ALA A 166 1.96 -14.70 12.51
N PRO A 167 1.51 -15.91 12.87
CA PRO A 167 2.28 -16.80 13.75
C PRO A 167 3.49 -17.45 13.05
N ARG A 168 3.57 -17.36 11.73
CA ARG A 168 4.51 -18.11 10.90
C ARG A 168 5.86 -17.40 10.76
N THR A 169 6.91 -18.21 10.60
CA THR A 169 8.27 -17.78 10.28
C THR A 169 8.77 -18.59 9.09
N ILE A 170 9.55 -17.98 8.20
CA ILE A 170 10.14 -18.67 7.06
C ILE A 170 11.61 -18.27 6.86
N ASN A 171 12.41 -19.23 6.41
CA ASN A 171 13.78 -19.03 5.95
C ASN A 171 13.88 -19.62 4.55
N VAL A 172 14.23 -18.80 3.56
CA VAL A 172 14.31 -19.20 2.15
C VAL A 172 15.70 -18.93 1.58
N ASN A 173 16.14 -19.81 0.68
CA ASN A 173 17.26 -19.55 -0.19
C ASN A 173 16.73 -19.18 -1.58
N GLN A 174 17.14 -18.05 -2.14
CA GLN A 174 16.62 -17.59 -3.42
C GLN A 174 16.95 -18.54 -4.58
N HIS A 175 18.03 -19.31 -4.48
CA HIS A 175 18.40 -20.30 -5.49
C HIS A 175 17.39 -21.46 -5.60
N ASP A 176 16.58 -21.70 -4.57
CA ASP A 176 15.51 -22.71 -4.60
C ASP A 176 14.28 -22.23 -5.40
N TYR A 177 14.24 -20.95 -5.78
CA TYR A 177 13.10 -20.29 -6.43
C TYR A 177 13.54 -19.60 -7.73
N ALA A 178 13.80 -20.41 -8.77
CA ALA A 178 14.24 -19.92 -10.07
C ALA A 178 13.20 -19.01 -10.77
N GLY A 179 11.93 -19.06 -10.36
CA GLY A 179 10.90 -18.13 -10.81
C GLY A 179 10.98 -16.73 -10.19
N GLY A 180 11.77 -16.56 -9.14
CA GLY A 180 11.93 -15.30 -8.41
C GLY A 180 11.02 -15.21 -7.18
N ILE A 181 11.15 -14.08 -6.49
CA ILE A 181 10.47 -13.79 -5.22
C ILE A 181 9.82 -12.41 -5.29
N GLN A 182 8.66 -12.27 -4.65
CA GLN A 182 8.00 -10.98 -4.44
C GLN A 182 7.73 -10.73 -2.95
N ILE A 183 7.95 -9.51 -2.49
CA ILE A 183 7.80 -9.11 -1.08
C ILE A 183 6.93 -7.86 -0.96
N TRP A 184 5.93 -7.92 -0.08
CA TRP A 184 5.13 -6.77 0.36
C TRP A 184 5.09 -6.68 1.88
N GLY A 185 4.86 -5.48 2.39
CA GLY A 185 4.50 -5.29 3.79
C GLY A 185 2.99 -5.39 3.92
N SER A 186 2.48 -6.03 4.96
CA SER A 186 1.04 -6.07 5.20
C SER A 186 0.49 -4.65 5.38
N ASN A 187 -0.57 -4.30 4.67
CA ASN A 187 -1.35 -3.09 4.86
C ASN A 187 -2.77 -3.42 5.34
N PRO A 188 -3.43 -2.51 6.07
CA PRO A 188 -4.83 -2.67 6.41
C PRO A 188 -5.67 -2.75 5.12
N ALA A 189 -6.43 -3.83 4.96
CA ALA A 189 -7.56 -3.90 4.02
C ALA A 189 -8.48 -2.68 4.14
N ILE A 190 -9.09 -2.28 3.04
CA ILE A 190 -10.17 -1.29 2.98
C ILE A 190 -11.48 -1.93 3.46
N VAL A 191 -11.73 -3.16 3.04
CA VAL A 191 -12.87 -3.99 3.46
C VAL A 191 -12.32 -5.31 3.96
N TRP A 192 -12.86 -5.81 5.06
CA TRP A 192 -12.55 -7.12 5.60
C TRP A 192 -13.80 -7.68 6.28
N THR A 193 -14.53 -8.56 5.60
CA THR A 193 -15.76 -9.16 6.15
C THR A 193 -15.57 -10.59 6.66
N SER A 194 -14.34 -11.11 6.57
CA SER A 194 -14.00 -12.41 7.13
C SER A 194 -14.09 -12.41 8.66
N PRO A 195 -14.63 -13.46 9.29
CA PRO A 195 -14.64 -13.59 10.74
C PRO A 195 -13.24 -13.85 11.33
N HIS A 196 -12.29 -14.24 10.49
CA HIS A 196 -10.90 -14.45 10.90
C HIS A 196 -10.17 -13.12 11.03
N PRO A 197 -9.21 -13.00 11.95
CA PRO A 197 -8.41 -11.79 12.05
C PRO A 197 -7.55 -11.61 10.79
N GLU A 198 -7.29 -10.36 10.45
CA GLU A 198 -6.33 -10.00 9.41
C GLU A 198 -4.91 -10.21 9.93
N GLU A 199 -4.09 -10.92 9.17
CA GLU A 199 -2.70 -11.17 9.56
C GLU A 199 -1.78 -10.03 9.12
N THR A 200 -0.84 -9.67 9.99
CA THR A 200 0.19 -8.66 9.72
C THR A 200 1.58 -9.27 9.73
N GLY A 201 2.46 -8.68 8.91
CA GLY A 201 3.82 -9.15 8.70
C GLY A 201 4.32 -8.83 7.30
N ILE A 202 5.11 -9.74 6.75
CA ILE A 202 5.64 -9.67 5.39
C ILE A 202 4.88 -10.69 4.55
N HIS A 203 4.23 -10.22 3.49
CA HIS A 203 3.62 -11.09 2.50
C HIS A 203 4.67 -11.49 1.47
N LEU A 204 4.82 -12.79 1.24
CA LEU A 204 5.92 -13.36 0.47
C LEU A 204 5.37 -14.33 -0.57
N HIS A 205 5.73 -14.08 -1.83
CA HIS A 205 5.59 -15.04 -2.91
C HIS A 205 6.94 -15.61 -3.31
N CYS A 206 7.05 -16.93 -3.44
CA CYS A 206 8.24 -17.58 -4.00
C CYS A 206 7.86 -18.55 -5.12
N PHE A 207 8.39 -18.35 -6.33
CA PHE A 207 8.06 -19.15 -7.51
C PHE A 207 9.15 -20.17 -7.79
N ALA A 208 8.81 -21.46 -7.80
CA ALA A 208 9.79 -22.53 -8.01
C ALA A 208 10.41 -22.45 -9.41
N LYS A 209 9.60 -22.14 -10.43
CA LYS A 209 10.05 -22.02 -11.82
C LYS A 209 9.53 -20.72 -12.45
N SER A 210 10.24 -20.21 -13.46
CA SER A 210 9.86 -18.97 -14.16
C SER A 210 8.57 -19.07 -14.98
N SER A 211 8.05 -20.28 -15.20
CA SER A 211 6.78 -20.54 -15.90
C SER A 211 5.60 -20.69 -14.94
N ASP A 212 5.82 -20.71 -13.63
CA ASP A 212 4.75 -20.97 -12.67
C ASP A 212 3.83 -19.74 -12.57
N GLU A 213 2.53 -19.95 -12.75
CA GLU A 213 1.52 -18.90 -12.56
C GLU A 213 1.19 -18.69 -11.08
N LEU A 214 1.35 -19.74 -10.27
CA LEU A 214 1.11 -19.73 -8.83
C LEU A 214 2.44 -19.96 -8.10
N PRO A 215 2.70 -19.22 -7.01
CA PRO A 215 3.90 -19.42 -6.23
C PRO A 215 3.84 -20.72 -5.40
N ALA A 216 5.00 -21.30 -5.12
CA ALA A 216 5.13 -22.43 -4.21
C ALA A 216 5.01 -22.00 -2.73
N VAL A 217 5.24 -20.73 -2.46
CA VAL A 217 5.04 -20.08 -1.16
C VAL A 217 4.16 -18.86 -1.38
N ASP A 218 3.01 -18.79 -0.73
CA ASP A 218 2.10 -17.63 -0.71
C ASP A 218 1.47 -17.54 0.67
N ASP A 219 2.04 -16.67 1.51
CA ASP A 219 1.50 -16.41 2.84
C ASP A 219 2.06 -15.09 3.43
N THR A 220 1.52 -14.68 4.57
CA THR A 220 2.04 -13.63 5.44
C THR A 220 2.85 -14.22 6.59
N TYR A 221 4.01 -13.65 6.88
CA TYR A 221 4.95 -14.16 7.89
C TYR A 221 5.34 -13.07 8.89
N ALA A 222 5.45 -13.43 10.17
CA ALA A 222 5.97 -12.53 11.21
C ALA A 222 7.47 -12.26 11.07
N LYS A 223 8.21 -13.25 10.57
CA LYS A 223 9.65 -13.21 10.40
C LYS A 223 10.02 -13.91 9.10
N VAL A 224 10.75 -13.18 8.27
CA VAL A 224 11.27 -13.67 6.99
C VAL A 224 12.79 -13.51 7.00
N VAL A 225 13.48 -14.60 6.67
CA VAL A 225 14.92 -14.60 6.40
C VAL A 225 15.12 -15.08 4.97
N ILE A 226 15.87 -14.34 4.16
CA ILE A 226 16.20 -14.69 2.78
C ILE A 226 17.72 -14.67 2.63
N ASP A 227 18.32 -15.78 2.22
CA ASP A 227 19.78 -15.93 2.09
C ASP A 227 20.55 -15.52 3.37
N GLY A 228 19.96 -15.77 4.54
CA GLY A 228 20.52 -15.36 5.83
C GLY A 228 20.27 -13.90 6.22
N ILE A 229 19.68 -13.10 5.35
CA ILE A 229 19.33 -11.69 5.61
C ILE A 229 17.94 -11.63 6.26
N SER A 230 17.87 -11.09 7.47
CA SER A 230 16.59 -10.87 8.17
C SER A 230 15.89 -9.65 7.59
N ILE A 231 14.59 -9.79 7.29
CA ILE A 231 13.77 -8.70 6.77
C ILE A 231 12.85 -8.20 7.88
N ASP A 232 12.84 -6.87 8.07
CA ASP A 232 11.97 -6.20 9.03
C ASP A 232 10.64 -5.77 8.38
N ALA A 233 9.52 -6.18 9.00
CA ALA A 233 8.19 -5.94 8.44
C ALA A 233 7.80 -4.45 8.43
N GLU A 234 8.23 -3.68 9.41
CA GLU A 234 7.93 -2.24 9.50
C GLU A 234 8.70 -1.46 8.44
N HIS A 235 9.99 -1.77 8.25
CA HIS A 235 10.80 -1.18 7.20
C HIS A 235 10.21 -1.43 5.80
N VAL A 236 9.81 -2.69 5.52
CA VAL A 236 9.13 -3.08 4.26
C VAL A 236 7.83 -2.32 4.08
N ARG A 237 6.98 -2.25 5.11
CA ARG A 237 5.68 -1.57 5.05
C ARG A 237 5.82 -0.08 4.80
N HIS A 238 6.73 0.60 5.50
CA HIS A 238 7.02 2.02 5.23
C HIS A 238 7.59 2.20 3.84
N PHE A 239 8.52 1.35 3.40
CA PHE A 239 9.11 1.46 2.07
C PHE A 239 8.07 1.28 0.96
N MET A 240 7.08 0.40 1.18
CA MET A 240 5.95 0.19 0.28
C MET A 240 5.11 1.46 0.11
N ALA A 241 4.72 2.13 1.20
CA ALA A 241 3.97 3.38 1.13
C ALA A 241 4.82 4.52 0.56
N GLN A 242 6.09 4.63 0.97
CA GLN A 242 7.04 5.62 0.45
C GLN A 242 7.23 5.53 -1.07
N LYS A 243 7.32 4.30 -1.61
CA LYS A 243 7.41 4.06 -3.06
C LYS A 243 6.13 4.42 -3.83
N ALA A 244 5.00 4.51 -3.13
CA ALA A 244 3.72 4.91 -3.70
C ALA A 244 3.49 6.42 -3.76
N MET A 245 4.43 7.22 -3.23
CA MET A 245 4.31 8.67 -3.12
C MET A 245 5.31 9.37 -4.06
N PRO A 246 4.87 9.86 -5.24
CA PRO A 246 5.74 10.56 -6.19
C PRO A 246 6.61 11.68 -5.61
N HIS A 247 6.13 12.47 -4.64
CA HIS A 247 6.97 13.54 -4.04
C HIS A 247 8.19 13.03 -3.27
N LEU A 248 8.24 11.73 -2.94
CA LEU A 248 9.36 11.06 -2.26
C LEU A 248 10.34 10.40 -3.21
N GLU A 249 10.11 10.47 -4.53
CA GLU A 249 10.98 9.88 -5.53
C GLU A 249 12.44 10.35 -5.35
N GLY A 250 13.36 9.39 -5.22
CA GLY A 250 14.79 9.65 -5.04
C GLY A 250 15.19 10.22 -3.66
N ARG A 251 14.27 10.27 -2.68
CA ARG A 251 14.54 10.82 -1.33
C ARG A 251 14.61 9.77 -0.23
N VAL A 252 14.10 8.57 -0.48
CA VAL A 252 14.16 7.44 0.45
C VAL A 252 15.46 6.69 0.23
N VAL A 253 16.32 6.65 1.24
CA VAL A 253 17.69 6.15 1.14
C VAL A 253 18.05 5.28 2.35
N ALA A 254 19.04 4.41 2.16
CA ALA A 254 19.68 3.74 3.29
C ALA A 254 20.69 4.71 3.91
N LEU A 255 20.58 4.91 5.22
CA LEU A 255 21.49 5.73 6.00
C LEU A 255 21.98 4.91 7.18
N ASP A 256 23.27 5.00 7.48
CA ASP A 256 23.83 4.53 8.73
C ASP A 256 24.24 5.73 9.56
N CYS A 257 24.03 5.65 10.88
CA CYS A 257 24.51 6.70 11.77
C CYS A 257 26.05 6.77 11.69
N PRO A 258 26.66 7.93 11.38
CA PRO A 258 28.12 8.05 11.27
C PRO A 258 28.84 7.88 12.62
N HIS A 259 28.09 7.85 13.73
CA HIS A 259 28.66 7.73 15.08
C HIS A 259 28.63 6.31 15.65
N CYS A 260 27.59 5.52 15.35
CA CYS A 260 27.42 4.17 15.89
C CYS A 260 27.18 3.10 14.82
N GLN A 261 27.13 3.49 13.54
CA GLN A 261 26.94 2.61 12.37
C GLN A 261 25.64 1.81 12.37
N THR A 262 24.69 2.14 13.25
CA THR A 262 23.37 1.52 13.23
C THR A 262 22.58 2.04 12.02
N PRO A 263 21.92 1.16 11.25
CA PRO A 263 21.00 1.57 10.18
C PRO A 263 19.92 2.49 10.74
N HIS A 264 19.71 3.61 10.07
CA HIS A 264 18.78 4.65 10.47
C HIS A 264 17.42 4.46 9.80
N PHE A 265 16.37 4.49 10.62
CA PHE A 265 14.99 4.37 10.20
C PHE A 265 14.20 5.58 10.72
N ASP A 266 13.73 6.41 9.80
CA ASP A 266 12.84 7.51 10.13
C ASP A 266 11.43 6.99 10.40
N THR A 267 10.83 7.44 11.50
CA THR A 267 9.50 7.07 11.97
C THR A 267 8.63 8.32 12.13
N ALA A 268 7.32 8.13 12.39
CA ALA A 268 6.35 9.22 12.52
C ALA A 268 6.41 10.19 11.32
N GLU A 269 6.39 11.51 11.57
CA GLU A 269 6.40 12.51 10.49
C GLU A 269 7.64 12.45 9.59
N LEU A 270 8.78 12.04 10.16
CA LEU A 270 10.03 11.91 9.41
C LEU A 270 9.99 10.74 8.43
N ALA A 271 9.08 9.77 8.59
CA ALA A 271 8.93 8.64 7.68
C ALA A 271 8.35 9.02 6.31
N TYR A 272 7.73 10.19 6.19
CA TYR A 272 7.10 10.66 4.95
C TYR A 272 7.38 12.13 4.62
N THR A 273 8.13 12.86 5.46
CA THR A 273 8.54 14.25 5.19
C THR A 273 10.06 14.33 5.04
N PRO A 274 10.59 14.56 3.81
CA PRO A 274 12.03 14.67 3.60
C PRO A 274 12.65 15.81 4.41
N HIS A 275 13.72 15.50 5.14
CA HIS A 275 14.33 16.42 6.10
C HIS A 275 15.87 16.34 6.07
N LEU A 276 16.53 17.28 6.74
CA LEU A 276 18.01 17.41 6.71
C LEU A 276 18.67 16.67 7.87
N ASP A 277 18.08 16.76 9.05
CA ASP A 277 18.70 16.41 10.32
C ASP A 277 18.07 15.13 10.87
N HIS A 278 18.86 14.06 10.94
CA HIS A 278 18.42 12.75 11.41
C HIS A 278 18.92 12.51 12.84
N GLU A 279 18.03 12.12 13.74
CA GLU A 279 18.38 11.69 15.10
C GLU A 279 18.50 10.16 15.15
N CYS A 280 19.70 9.65 15.45
CA CYS A 280 19.88 8.20 15.54
C CYS A 280 19.20 7.62 16.79
N VAL A 281 18.22 6.74 16.60
CA VAL A 281 17.49 6.05 17.70
C VAL A 281 18.38 5.22 18.63
N SER A 282 19.55 4.78 18.14
CA SER A 282 20.49 3.94 18.90
C SER A 282 21.41 4.75 19.83
N CYS A 283 21.89 5.91 19.39
CA CYS A 283 22.88 6.69 20.15
C CYS A 283 22.46 8.14 20.46
N GLY A 284 21.29 8.59 20.00
CA GLY A 284 20.74 9.94 20.21
C GLY A 284 21.50 11.07 19.51
N LYS A 285 22.49 10.75 18.66
CA LYS A 285 23.26 11.78 17.95
C LYS A 285 22.57 12.18 16.66
N TRP A 286 22.62 13.48 16.41
CA TRP A 286 22.14 14.10 15.18
C TRP A 286 23.19 14.00 14.07
N PHE A 287 22.75 13.73 12.85
CA PHE A 287 23.60 13.69 11.67
C PHE A 287 22.84 14.12 10.42
N GLN A 288 23.58 14.49 9.38
CA GLN A 288 23.02 14.79 8.06
C GLN A 288 23.43 13.73 7.07
N ALA A 289 22.53 13.40 6.15
CA ALA A 289 22.80 12.43 5.10
C ALA A 289 23.93 12.91 4.17
N ALA A 290 24.99 12.12 4.02
CA ALA A 290 26.10 12.40 3.12
C ALA A 290 25.74 12.06 1.65
N THR A 291 24.57 12.49 1.18
CA THR A 291 24.09 12.22 -0.19
C THR A 291 24.01 13.52 -1.01
N ARG A 292 23.92 13.40 -2.34
CA ARG A 292 23.72 14.58 -3.22
C ARG A 292 22.35 15.24 -2.99
N THR A 293 21.36 14.44 -2.59
CA THR A 293 20.02 14.91 -2.25
C THR A 293 20.02 15.41 -0.81
N ARG A 294 19.84 16.70 -0.60
CA ARG A 294 19.95 17.28 0.75
C ARG A 294 18.88 16.78 1.73
N LYS A 295 17.62 16.74 1.29
CA LYS A 295 16.48 16.33 2.12
C LYS A 295 16.12 14.88 1.84
N THR A 296 16.29 14.02 2.83
CA THR A 296 16.16 12.57 2.70
C THR A 296 15.24 11.97 3.76
N ILE A 297 14.89 10.71 3.57
CA ILE A 297 14.20 9.85 4.52
C ILE A 297 15.02 8.56 4.64
N GLY A 298 15.42 8.20 5.85
CA GLY A 298 16.11 6.95 6.15
C GLY A 298 15.16 5.77 6.21
N ASN A 299 15.39 4.77 5.37
CA ASN A 299 14.73 3.47 5.48
C ASN A 299 15.74 2.34 5.22
N PRO A 300 16.08 1.50 6.23
CA PRO A 300 17.07 0.44 6.08
C PRO A 300 16.72 -0.57 5.00
N PHE A 301 15.43 -0.75 4.67
CA PHE A 301 15.02 -1.68 3.62
C PHE A 301 15.60 -1.29 2.25
N ALA A 302 15.95 -0.03 2.02
CA ALA A 302 16.62 0.39 0.79
C ALA A 302 17.96 -0.34 0.56
N ALA A 303 18.74 -0.58 1.62
CA ALA A 303 19.99 -1.35 1.53
C ALA A 303 19.71 -2.85 1.51
N VAL A 304 18.82 -3.34 2.39
CA VAL A 304 18.43 -4.76 2.43
C VAL A 304 17.97 -5.25 1.05
N ARG A 305 17.16 -4.46 0.36
CA ARG A 305 16.68 -4.74 -1.00
C ARG A 305 17.81 -4.91 -2.02
N LEU A 306 18.87 -4.12 -1.91
CA LEU A 306 20.04 -4.23 -2.80
C LEU A 306 20.88 -5.45 -2.44
N SER A 307 21.12 -5.70 -1.15
CA SER A 307 21.85 -6.88 -0.69
C SER A 307 21.16 -8.19 -1.09
N LEU A 308 19.82 -8.25 -1.01
CA LEU A 308 19.06 -9.40 -1.54
C LEU A 308 19.23 -9.59 -3.05
N ALA A 309 19.34 -8.48 -3.80
CA ALA A 309 19.51 -8.54 -5.25
C ALA A 309 20.90 -9.04 -5.67
N GLU A 310 21.93 -8.89 -4.82
CA GLU A 310 23.29 -9.38 -5.08
C GLU A 310 23.35 -10.91 -5.15
N THR A 311 22.50 -11.61 -4.40
CA THR A 311 22.43 -13.07 -4.35
C THR A 311 21.25 -13.65 -5.14
N SER A 312 20.40 -12.80 -5.71
CA SER A 312 19.22 -13.25 -6.46
C SER A 312 19.59 -13.94 -7.79
N PRO A 313 18.93 -15.06 -8.16
CA PRO A 313 19.12 -15.68 -9.47
C PRO A 313 18.59 -14.82 -10.64
N ASN A 314 17.69 -13.87 -10.34
CA ASN A 314 17.04 -13.01 -11.33
C ASN A 314 17.26 -11.52 -11.01
N PRO A 315 17.27 -10.63 -12.01
CA PRO A 315 17.47 -9.20 -11.79
C PRO A 315 16.31 -8.60 -10.98
N LEU A 316 16.65 -7.71 -10.05
CA LEU A 316 15.70 -6.90 -9.31
C LEU A 316 14.96 -5.94 -10.25
N ARG A 317 13.62 -5.97 -10.19
CA ARG A 317 12.75 -5.05 -10.92
C ARG A 317 12.54 -3.75 -10.16
N ASN A 318 12.28 -2.69 -10.93
CA ASN A 318 11.93 -1.37 -10.43
C ASN A 318 10.71 -0.89 -11.24
N ASP A 319 9.52 -1.34 -10.86
CA ASP A 319 8.29 -1.01 -11.58
C ASP A 319 7.69 0.28 -11.02
N PRO A 320 7.72 1.42 -11.76
CA PRO A 320 7.13 2.65 -11.28
C PRO A 320 5.60 2.56 -11.34
N LEU A 321 4.93 3.09 -10.33
CA LEU A 321 3.47 3.21 -10.33
C LEU A 321 2.97 4.26 -11.34
N GLY A 322 3.81 5.19 -11.79
CA GLY A 322 3.40 6.23 -12.75
C GLY A 322 2.29 7.15 -12.21
N LEU A 323 2.18 7.27 -10.89
CA LEU A 323 1.32 8.26 -10.24
C LEU A 323 1.93 9.66 -10.43
N ARG A 324 1.06 10.67 -10.54
CA ARG A 324 1.50 12.07 -10.71
C ARG A 324 1.71 12.68 -9.32
N PRO A 325 2.75 13.50 -9.11
CA PRO A 325 2.85 14.31 -7.90
C PRO A 325 1.63 15.22 -7.77
N GLU A 326 1.10 15.34 -6.56
CA GLU A 326 0.10 16.37 -6.26
C GLU A 326 0.86 17.61 -5.79
N SER A 327 0.86 18.66 -6.62
CA SER A 327 1.65 19.87 -6.37
C SER A 327 1.06 20.68 -5.21
N ILE A 328 1.95 21.11 -4.31
CA ILE A 328 1.73 22.20 -3.33
C ILE A 328 1.64 23.54 -4.06
#